data_AF-A0A2R6DT34-F1
#
_entry.id   AF-A0A2R6DT34-F1
#
_cell.length_a   1.000
_cell.length_b   1.000
_cell.length_c   1.000
_cell.angle_alpha   90.00
_cell.angle_beta   90.00
_cell.angle_gamma   90.00
#
_symmetry.space_group_name_H-M   'P 1'
#
loop_
_entity.id
_entity.type
_entity.pdbx_description
1 polymer ?
#
loop_
_entity_poly.entity_id
_entity_poly.type
_entity_poly.pdbx_seq_one_letter_code
_entity_poly.pdbx_strand_id
1 'polypeptide(L)'
;MAALLLEAGVVSAVLAVAGTVARRVDLSVIPFYVVAGMLVGPGVLGRAGYPALQDQAFITLLAEFGIVFLLFFLGLEFSLDRLLESRSEIGRSGLIDLAINFPAGVLVGLAVGWTALEAVVLGGIVYVFGVVRRELSGGVEPPTPTDAPSVRVSRPADPPWDGRGEVHSPATAR
;
A
#
# COMPACT_ATOMS: atom_id res chain seq x y z
N MET A 1 -29.12 -7.11 -19.94
CA MET A 1 -29.08 -7.40 -18.48
C MET A 1 -28.42 -8.73 -18.16
N ALA A 2 -28.89 -9.87 -18.69
CA ALA A 2 -28.30 -11.18 -18.39
C ALA A 2 -26.81 -11.31 -18.76
N ALA A 3 -26.40 -10.76 -19.91
CA ALA A 3 -25.00 -10.75 -20.34
C ALA A 3 -24.08 -10.00 -19.35
N LEU A 4 -24.50 -8.82 -18.88
CA LEU A 4 -23.74 -8.03 -17.89
C LEU A 4 -23.57 -8.78 -16.57
N LEU A 5 -24.62 -9.48 -16.11
CA LEU A 5 -24.55 -10.30 -14.89
C LEU A 5 -23.60 -11.49 -15.06
N LEU A 6 -23.61 -12.11 -16.25
CA LEU A 6 -22.70 -13.19 -16.57
C LEU A 6 -21.25 -12.70 -16.59
N GLU A 7 -20.97 -11.58 -17.25
CA GLU A 7 -19.62 -11.00 -17.29
C GLU A 7 -19.13 -10.60 -15.90
N ALA A 8 -19.95 -9.93 -15.10
CA ALA A 8 -19.62 -9.60 -13.72
C ALA A 8 -19.35 -10.86 -12.88
N GLY A 9 -20.13 -11.93 -13.09
CA GLY A 9 -19.92 -13.23 -12.47
C GLY A 9 -18.60 -13.88 -12.88
N VAL A 10 -18.26 -13.86 -14.17
CA VAL A 10 -17.00 -14.38 -14.71
C VAL A 10 -15.81 -13.60 -14.15
N VAL A 11 -15.86 -12.27 -14.18
CA VAL A 11 -14.81 -11.40 -13.60
C VAL A 11 -14.63 -11.72 -12.11
N SER A 12 -15.73 -11.79 -11.36
CA SER A 12 -15.68 -12.11 -9.92
C SER A 12 -15.09 -13.49 -9.66
N ALA A 13 -15.45 -14.51 -10.46
CA ALA A 13 -14.91 -15.86 -10.34
C ALA A 13 -13.40 -15.89 -10.67
N VAL A 14 -12.98 -15.22 -11.74
CA VAL A 14 -11.56 -15.12 -12.14
C VAL A 14 -10.74 -14.44 -11.03
N LEU A 15 -11.22 -13.33 -10.49
CA LEU A 15 -10.56 -12.64 -9.38
C LEU A 15 -10.52 -13.50 -8.11
N ALA A 16 -11.61 -14.22 -7.79
CA ALA A 16 -11.63 -15.13 -6.64
C ALA A 16 -10.60 -16.26 -6.77
N VAL A 17 -10.45 -16.84 -7.98
CA VAL A 17 -9.44 -17.85 -8.26
C VAL A 17 -8.04 -17.25 -8.16
N ALA A 18 -7.77 -16.14 -8.85
CA ALA A 18 -6.47 -15.46 -8.84
C ALA A 18 -6.05 -15.09 -7.41
N GLY A 19 -6.97 -14.53 -6.62
CA GLY A 19 -6.73 -14.18 -5.23
C GLY A 19 -6.46 -15.40 -4.35
N THR A 20 -7.16 -16.50 -4.59
CA THR A 20 -6.93 -17.76 -3.86
C THR A 20 -5.58 -18.38 -4.21
N VAL A 21 -5.18 -18.33 -5.48
CA VAL A 21 -3.86 -18.78 -5.92
C VAL A 21 -2.77 -17.93 -5.28
N ALA A 22 -2.88 -16.60 -5.33
CA ALA A 22 -1.92 -15.68 -4.73
C ALA A 22 -1.70 -15.97 -3.24
N ARG A 23 -2.80 -16.17 -2.49
CA ARG A 23 -2.74 -16.55 -1.06
C ARG A 23 -2.12 -17.92 -0.83
N ARG A 24 -2.29 -18.88 -1.74
CA ARG A 24 -1.68 -20.22 -1.59
C ARG A 24 -0.19 -20.23 -1.86
N VAL A 25 0.32 -19.29 -2.65
CA VAL A 25 1.74 -19.17 -2.96
C VAL A 25 2.45 -18.10 -2.11
N ASP A 26 1.75 -17.50 -1.14
CA ASP A 26 2.26 -16.44 -0.26
C ASP A 26 2.87 -15.23 -1.01
N LEU A 27 2.28 -14.85 -2.14
CA LEU A 27 2.68 -13.69 -2.93
C LEU A 27 1.62 -12.57 -2.88
N SER A 28 2.03 -11.35 -3.22
CA SER A 28 1.11 -10.22 -3.39
C SER A 28 0.00 -10.57 -4.38
N VAL A 29 -1.23 -10.18 -4.06
CA VAL A 29 -2.41 -10.47 -4.87
C VAL A 29 -2.50 -9.63 -6.14
N ILE A 30 -1.88 -8.44 -6.13
CA ILE A 30 -2.00 -7.45 -7.21
C ILE A 30 -1.46 -7.99 -8.55
N PRO A 31 -0.24 -8.58 -8.63
CA PRO A 31 0.26 -9.17 -9.88
C PRO A 31 -0.66 -10.23 -10.47
N PHE A 32 -1.28 -11.06 -9.61
CA PHE A 32 -2.21 -12.10 -10.05
C PHE A 32 -3.48 -11.51 -10.67
N TYR A 33 -4.02 -10.43 -10.10
CA TYR A 33 -5.16 -9.74 -10.70
C TYR A 33 -4.81 -9.12 -12.06
N VAL A 34 -3.63 -8.52 -12.20
CA VAL A 34 -3.17 -7.95 -13.48
C VAL A 34 -3.02 -9.03 -14.55
N VAL A 35 -2.36 -10.14 -14.22
CA VAL A 35 -2.18 -11.27 -15.15
C VAL A 35 -3.53 -11.88 -15.52
N ALA A 36 -4.41 -12.11 -14.54
CA ALA A 36 -5.74 -12.67 -14.80
C ALA A 36 -6.57 -11.76 -15.73
N GLY A 37 -6.55 -10.44 -15.51
CA GLY A 37 -7.20 -9.47 -16.39
C GLY A 37 -6.60 -9.47 -17.80
N MET A 38 -5.27 -9.54 -17.91
CA MET A 38 -4.58 -9.62 -19.20
C MET A 38 -4.96 -10.89 -19.97
N LEU A 39 -5.08 -12.03 -19.28
CA LEU A 39 -5.47 -13.31 -19.88
C LEU A 39 -6.91 -13.27 -20.40
N VAL A 40 -7.86 -12.86 -19.56
CA VAL A 40 -9.30 -12.89 -19.85
C VAL A 40 -9.72 -11.75 -20.81
N GLY A 41 -8.88 -10.73 -20.96
CA GLY A 41 -9.08 -9.66 -21.94
C GLY A 41 -8.99 -10.12 -23.41
N PRO A 42 -9.48 -9.29 -24.33
CA PRO A 42 -9.50 -9.62 -25.76
C PRO A 42 -8.11 -9.80 -26.37
N GLY A 43 -7.07 -9.23 -25.76
CA GLY A 43 -5.69 -9.29 -26.25
C GLY A 43 -5.04 -10.68 -26.19
N VAL A 44 -5.49 -11.55 -25.28
CA VAL A 44 -4.94 -12.91 -25.07
C VAL A 44 -5.98 -13.99 -25.39
N LEU A 45 -6.97 -14.24 -24.51
CA LEU A 45 -7.98 -15.27 -24.76
C LEU A 45 -8.82 -14.97 -26.01
N GLY A 46 -9.11 -13.69 -26.26
CA GLY A 46 -9.88 -13.27 -27.44
C GLY A 46 -9.16 -13.57 -28.75
N ARG A 47 -7.83 -13.43 -28.79
CA ARG A 47 -7.01 -13.83 -29.95
C ARG A 47 -6.86 -15.35 -30.09
N ALA A 48 -6.95 -16.08 -28.98
CA ALA A 48 -6.87 -17.54 -28.96
C ALA A 48 -8.20 -18.23 -29.31
N GLY A 49 -9.25 -17.47 -29.65
CA GLY A 49 -10.57 -18.01 -30.05
C GLY A 49 -11.45 -18.45 -28.88
N TYR A 50 -11.07 -18.12 -27.64
CA TYR A 50 -11.87 -18.39 -26.45
C TYR A 50 -12.82 -17.21 -26.16
N PRO A 51 -13.92 -17.45 -25.43
CA PRO A 51 -14.79 -16.37 -24.96
C PRO A 51 -14.00 -15.42 -24.05
N ALA A 52 -13.74 -14.22 -24.55
CA ALA A 52 -13.13 -13.12 -23.81
C ALA A 52 -14.19 -12.10 -23.41
N LEU A 53 -13.88 -11.24 -22.44
CA LEU A 53 -14.75 -10.13 -22.06
C LEU A 53 -14.82 -9.13 -23.23
N GLN A 54 -16.01 -8.98 -23.81
CA GLN A 54 -16.25 -8.16 -25.00
C GLN A 54 -16.79 -6.77 -24.64
N ASP A 55 -17.67 -6.69 -23.63
CA ASP A 55 -18.28 -5.42 -23.22
C ASP A 55 -17.37 -4.65 -22.25
N GLN A 56 -16.46 -3.87 -22.84
CA GLN A 56 -15.51 -3.06 -22.09
C GLN A 56 -16.17 -1.84 -21.43
N ALA A 57 -17.40 -1.45 -21.78
CA ALA A 57 -17.98 -0.22 -21.26
C ALA A 57 -18.26 -0.31 -19.74
N PHE A 58 -18.87 -1.40 -19.29
CA PHE A 58 -19.14 -1.62 -17.87
C PHE A 58 -17.85 -1.79 -17.06
N ILE A 59 -16.91 -2.60 -17.54
CA ILE A 59 -15.64 -2.86 -16.83
C ILE A 59 -14.76 -1.61 -16.79
N THR A 60 -14.67 -0.85 -17.88
CA THR A 60 -13.92 0.42 -17.93
C THR A 60 -14.50 1.41 -16.93
N LEU A 61 -15.83 1.56 -16.89
CA LEU A 61 -16.50 2.43 -15.93
C LEU A 61 -16.22 2.00 -14.48
N LEU A 62 -16.28 0.69 -14.18
CA LEU A 62 -15.91 0.16 -12.86
C LEU A 62 -14.43 0.41 -12.52
N ALA A 63 -13.53 0.28 -13.49
CA ALA A 63 -12.10 0.51 -13.30
C ALA A 63 -11.80 1.99 -13.03
N GLU A 64 -12.44 2.90 -13.76
CA GLU A 64 -12.34 4.34 -13.54
C GLU A 64 -12.83 4.71 -12.15
N PHE A 65 -14.02 4.26 -11.76
CA PHE A 65 -14.53 4.45 -10.40
C PHE A 65 -13.61 3.82 -9.35
N GLY A 66 -13.08 2.63 -9.61
CA GLY A 66 -12.14 1.94 -8.73
C GLY A 66 -10.86 2.73 -8.49
N ILE A 67 -10.25 3.28 -9.55
CA ILE A 67 -9.05 4.12 -9.45
C ILE A 67 -9.37 5.43 -8.72
N VAL A 68 -10.49 6.08 -9.03
CA VAL A 68 -10.92 7.32 -8.36
C VAL A 68 -11.15 7.07 -6.87
N PHE A 69 -11.87 6.00 -6.50
CA PHE A 69 -12.09 5.65 -5.10
C PHE A 69 -10.78 5.26 -4.40
N LEU A 70 -9.90 4.50 -5.05
CA LEU A 70 -8.60 4.15 -4.49
C LEU A 70 -7.76 5.39 -4.19
N LEU A 71 -7.65 6.31 -5.15
CA LEU A 71 -6.90 7.55 -4.97
C LEU A 71 -7.56 8.48 -3.94
N PHE A 72 -8.89 8.48 -3.85
CA PHE A 72 -9.63 9.21 -2.84
C PHE A 72 -9.36 8.64 -1.43
N PHE A 73 -9.48 7.33 -1.25
CA PHE A 73 -9.16 6.67 0.03
C PHE A 73 -7.70 6.87 0.42
N LEU A 74 -6.79 6.77 -0.55
CA LEU A 74 -5.38 7.07 -0.34
C LEU A 74 -5.19 8.51 0.15
N GLY A 75 -5.91 9.47 -0.43
CA GLY A 75 -5.92 10.86 0.01
C GLY A 75 -6.52 11.05 1.41
N LEU A 76 -7.54 10.29 1.80
CA LEU A 76 -8.15 10.34 3.14
C LEU A 76 -7.25 9.73 4.22
N GLU A 77 -6.49 8.68 3.88
CA GLU A 77 -5.53 8.03 4.78
C GLU A 77 -4.29 8.91 5.00
N PHE A 78 -3.91 9.73 4.03
CA PHE A 78 -2.75 10.60 4.13
C PHE A 78 -3.03 11.89 4.93
N SER A 79 -2.31 12.05 6.04
CA SER A 79 -2.27 13.32 6.77
C SER A 79 -1.39 14.35 6.03
N LEU A 80 -2.01 15.44 5.57
CA LEU A 80 -1.30 16.56 4.96
C LEU A 80 -0.28 17.20 5.91
N ASP A 81 -0.60 17.26 7.22
CA ASP A 81 0.30 17.82 8.22
C ASP A 81 1.61 17.03 8.32
N ARG A 82 1.52 15.68 8.29
CA ARG A 82 2.70 14.80 8.26
C ARG A 82 3.53 14.97 6.99
N LEU A 83 2.87 15.20 5.85
CA LEU A 83 3.54 15.43 4.57
C LEU A 83 4.29 16.77 4.57
N LEU A 84 3.71 17.81 5.17
CA LEU A 84 4.36 19.12 5.31
C LEU A 84 5.54 19.07 6.31
N GLU A 85 5.39 18.34 7.41
CA GLU A 85 6.44 18.12 8.41
C GLU A 85 7.65 17.37 7.82
N SER A 86 7.40 16.39 6.95
CA SER A 86 8.43 15.57 6.30
C SER A 86 8.80 16.01 4.87
N ARG A 87 8.36 17.20 4.43
CA ARG A 87 8.51 17.66 3.03
C ARG A 87 9.95 17.64 2.51
N SER A 88 10.93 17.95 3.36
CA SER A 88 12.35 17.99 2.98
C SER A 88 12.92 16.60 2.80
N GLU A 89 12.49 15.64 3.62
CA GLU A 89 12.87 14.23 3.52
C GLU A 89 12.19 13.57 2.32
N ILE A 90 10.88 13.77 2.14
CA ILE A 90 10.13 13.29 0.98
C ILE A 90 10.73 13.88 -0.31
N GLY A 91 10.98 15.19 -0.34
CA GLY A 91 11.56 15.85 -1.51
C GLY A 91 12.96 15.35 -1.85
N ARG A 92 13.80 15.12 -0.83
CA ARG A 92 15.14 14.56 -1.05
C ARG A 92 15.09 13.10 -1.52
N SER A 93 14.22 12.28 -0.95
CA SER A 93 14.02 10.89 -1.41
C SER A 93 13.51 10.86 -2.84
N GLY A 94 12.45 11.60 -3.12
CA GLY A 94 11.88 11.70 -4.47
C GLY A 94 12.89 12.21 -5.50
N LEU A 95 13.76 13.15 -5.14
CA LEU A 95 14.81 13.62 -6.06
C LEU A 95 15.86 12.54 -6.35
N ILE A 96 16.23 11.75 -5.34
CA ILE A 96 17.16 10.62 -5.51
C ILE A 96 16.51 9.53 -6.37
N ASP A 97 15.25 9.18 -6.09
CA ASP A 97 14.50 8.22 -6.87
C ASP A 97 14.32 8.71 -8.32
N LEU A 98 14.07 10.01 -8.53
CA LEU A 98 14.03 10.61 -9.86
C LEU A 98 15.38 10.56 -10.56
N ALA A 99 16.49 10.80 -9.86
CA ALA A 99 17.82 10.79 -10.47
C ALA A 99 18.30 9.38 -10.84
N ILE A 100 17.82 8.34 -10.15
CA ILE A 100 18.28 6.95 -10.33
C ILE A 100 17.25 6.11 -11.09
N ASN A 101 16.02 6.02 -10.57
CA ASN A 101 14.99 5.10 -11.08
C ASN A 101 14.42 5.56 -12.43
N PHE A 102 14.21 6.86 -12.62
CA PHE A 102 13.68 7.36 -13.88
C PHE A 102 14.66 7.11 -15.05
N PRO A 103 15.96 7.51 -14.99
CA PRO A 103 16.91 7.18 -16.03
C PRO A 103 17.08 5.68 -16.23
N ALA A 104 17.07 4.87 -15.16
CA ALA A 104 17.14 3.42 -15.28
C ALA A 104 15.98 2.87 -16.12
N GLY A 105 14.73 3.29 -15.84
CA GLY A 105 13.56 2.90 -16.64
C GLY A 105 13.65 3.37 -18.09
N VAL A 106 14.10 4.60 -18.34
CA VAL A 106 14.30 5.13 -19.69
C VAL A 106 15.35 4.33 -20.46
N LEU A 107 16.51 4.06 -19.86
CA LEU A 107 17.58 3.29 -20.48
C LEU A 107 17.12 1.88 -20.83
N VAL A 108 16.38 1.23 -19.94
CA VAL A 108 15.78 -0.09 -20.22
C VAL A 108 14.81 -0.01 -21.39
N GLY A 109 13.90 0.97 -21.41
CA GLY A 109 12.94 1.14 -22.51
C GLY A 109 13.64 1.35 -23.86
N LEU A 110 14.66 2.22 -23.90
CA LEU A 110 15.45 2.46 -25.10
C LEU A 110 16.26 1.22 -25.52
N ALA A 111 16.82 0.47 -24.56
CA ALA A 111 17.58 -0.75 -24.85
C ALA A 111 16.70 -1.87 -25.46
N VAL A 112 15.42 -1.92 -25.09
CA VAL A 112 14.43 -2.82 -25.70
C VAL A 112 13.96 -2.34 -27.08
N GLY A 113 14.35 -1.13 -27.49
CA GLY A 113 14.00 -0.53 -28.78
C GLY A 113 12.67 0.20 -28.79
N TRP A 114 12.13 0.56 -27.61
CA TRP A 114 10.93 1.38 -27.53
C TRP A 114 11.20 2.82 -27.95
N THR A 115 10.15 3.51 -28.39
CA THR A 115 10.23 4.94 -28.73
C THR A 115 10.60 5.77 -27.52
N ALA A 116 11.13 6.99 -27.76
CA ALA A 116 11.48 7.91 -26.68
C ALA A 116 10.30 8.18 -25.73
N LEU A 117 9.07 8.27 -26.26
CA LEU A 117 7.87 8.49 -25.45
C LEU A 117 7.58 7.29 -24.55
N GLU A 118 7.58 6.07 -25.10
CA GLU A 118 7.33 4.83 -24.34
C GLU A 118 8.40 4.60 -23.26
N ALA A 119 9.67 4.87 -23.58
CA ALA A 119 10.77 4.77 -22.64
C ALA A 119 10.63 5.80 -21.49
N VAL A 120 10.23 7.04 -21.80
CA VAL A 120 9.94 8.07 -20.78
C VAL A 120 8.76 7.66 -19.89
N VAL A 121 7.70 7.09 -20.45
CA VAL A 121 6.57 6.55 -19.68
C VAL A 121 7.04 5.43 -18.74
N LEU A 122 7.88 4.50 -19.23
CA LEU A 122 8.46 3.46 -18.38
C LEU A 122 9.31 4.07 -17.26
N GLY A 123 10.14 5.07 -17.56
CA GLY A 123 10.90 5.82 -16.55
C GLY A 123 10.00 6.41 -15.46
N GLY A 124 8.86 6.99 -15.84
CA GLY A 124 7.86 7.51 -14.91
C GLY A 124 7.23 6.43 -14.03
N ILE A 125 6.93 5.26 -14.59
CA ILE A 125 6.43 4.10 -13.84
C ILE A 125 7.49 3.64 -12.82
N VAL A 126 8.73 3.42 -13.26
CA VAL A 126 9.83 2.93 -12.42
C VAL A 126 10.18 3.91 -11.29
N TYR A 127 10.06 5.22 -11.55
CA TYR A 127 10.25 6.27 -10.54
C TYR A 127 9.33 6.12 -9.31
N VAL A 128 8.05 5.80 -9.51
CA VAL A 128 7.05 5.73 -8.42
C VAL A 128 7.32 4.59 -7.45
N PHE A 129 8.03 3.53 -7.89
CA PHE A 129 8.33 2.35 -7.07
C PHE A 129 9.65 2.47 -6.26
N GLY A 130 10.28 3.65 -6.22
CA GLY A 130 11.61 3.87 -5.63
C GLY A 130 11.69 3.66 -4.10
N VAL A 131 12.68 2.86 -3.68
CA VAL A 131 13.02 2.52 -2.28
C VAL A 131 14.51 2.79 -2.03
N VAL A 132 15.11 3.85 -2.59
CA VAL A 132 16.59 3.97 -2.59
C VAL A 132 17.19 4.15 -1.18
N ARG A 133 16.41 4.57 -0.18
CA ARG A 133 16.96 4.95 1.13
C ARG A 133 16.99 3.84 2.18
N ARG A 134 16.07 2.86 2.14
CA ARG A 134 15.92 1.85 3.22
C ARG A 134 17.13 0.93 3.36
N GLU A 135 17.84 0.66 2.27
CA GLU A 135 19.01 -0.24 2.29
C GLU A 135 20.32 0.45 2.72
N LEU A 136 20.42 1.78 2.59
CA LEU A 136 21.64 2.52 2.93
C LEU A 136 21.71 2.94 4.41
N SER A 137 20.56 3.07 5.06
CA SER A 137 20.47 3.14 6.51
C SER A 137 20.42 1.72 7.05
N GLY A 138 21.59 1.05 7.08
CA GLY A 138 21.72 -0.28 7.68
C GLY A 138 20.96 -0.36 9.00
N GLY A 139 20.20 -1.43 9.17
CA GLY A 139 19.24 -1.63 10.26
C GLY A 139 19.76 -1.14 11.60
N VAL A 140 19.27 0.02 12.04
CA VAL A 140 19.36 0.39 13.45
C VAL A 140 18.25 -0.38 14.14
N GLU A 141 18.58 -1.63 14.50
CA GLU A 141 17.81 -2.40 15.48
C GLU A 141 17.67 -1.49 16.73
N PRO A 142 16.46 -1.23 17.24
CA PRO A 142 16.32 -0.51 18.49
C PRO A 142 17.11 -1.25 19.59
N PRO A 143 17.82 -0.54 20.49
CA PRO A 143 18.60 -1.19 21.53
C PRO A 143 17.70 -2.15 22.30
N THR A 144 18.13 -3.41 22.43
CA THR A 144 17.43 -4.41 23.22
C THR A 144 17.25 -3.88 24.64
N PRO A 145 16.13 -4.14 25.34
CA PRO A 145 15.91 -3.68 26.71
C PRO A 145 17.03 -4.07 27.70
N THR A 146 17.83 -5.08 27.35
CA THR A 146 19.04 -5.51 28.06
C THR A 146 20.19 -4.49 27.98
N ASP A 147 20.27 -3.69 26.92
CA ASP A 147 21.33 -2.69 26.70
C ASP A 147 20.98 -1.31 27.30
N ALA A 148 19.77 -1.15 27.83
CA ALA A 148 19.40 0.06 28.55
C ALA A 148 20.15 0.10 29.89
N PRO A 149 20.85 1.19 30.24
CA PRO A 149 21.48 1.31 31.55
C PRO A 149 20.40 1.11 32.62
N SER A 150 20.66 0.23 33.58
CA SER A 150 19.69 -0.11 34.63
C SER A 150 19.35 1.13 35.45
N VAL A 151 18.34 1.89 35.01
CA VAL A 151 17.76 2.98 35.76
C VAL A 151 17.12 2.32 36.96
N ARG A 152 17.85 2.36 38.08
CA ARG A 152 17.39 1.82 39.36
C ARG A 152 16.24 2.72 39.78
N VAL A 153 15.01 2.33 39.44
CA VAL A 153 13.80 2.99 39.90
C VAL A 153 13.75 2.78 41.40
N SER A 154 14.23 3.78 42.14
CA SER A 154 14.09 3.84 43.59
C SER A 154 12.58 3.81 43.87
N ARG A 155 12.08 2.67 44.38
CA ARG A 155 10.70 2.58 44.83
C ARG A 155 10.45 3.72 45.82
N PRO A 156 9.38 4.52 45.65
CA PRO A 156 8.95 5.43 46.70
C PRO A 156 8.75 4.62 47.99
N ALA A 157 9.21 5.15 49.13
CA ALA A 157 8.97 4.52 50.42
C ALA A 157 7.47 4.29 50.61
N ASP A 158 7.11 3.16 51.22
CA ASP A 158 5.71 2.79 51.41
C ASP A 158 4.95 3.92 52.12
N PRO A 159 3.77 4.29 51.62
CA PRO A 159 3.01 5.35 52.24
C PRO A 159 2.58 5.02 53.67
N PRO A 160 2.54 5.99 54.59
CA PRO A 160 2.30 5.75 56.02
C PRO A 160 0.83 5.54 56.39
N TRP A 161 -0.09 5.40 55.42
CA TRP A 161 -1.51 5.26 55.73
C TRP A 161 -1.83 3.84 56.20
N ASP A 162 -1.94 3.65 57.52
CA ASP A 162 -2.64 2.49 58.09
C ASP A 162 -4.12 2.60 57.74
N GLY A 163 -4.75 1.49 57.35
CA GLY A 163 -6.10 1.45 56.78
C GLY A 163 -7.25 1.76 57.74
N ARG A 164 -7.09 2.70 58.68
CA ARG A 164 -8.17 3.18 59.56
C ARG A 164 -8.53 4.61 59.25
N GLY A 165 -9.20 4.79 58.11
CA GLY A 165 -9.91 6.03 57.79
C GLY A 165 -11.30 6.00 58.43
N GLU A 166 -11.47 6.78 59.50
CA GLU A 166 -12.77 7.09 60.08
C GLU A 166 -13.67 7.75 59.03
N VAL A 167 -14.81 7.12 58.74
CA VAL A 167 -15.83 7.64 57.83
C VAL A 167 -16.65 8.68 58.59
N HIS A 168 -16.22 9.94 58.55
CA HIS A 168 -17.09 11.04 58.97
C HIS A 168 -18.16 11.27 57.89
N SER A 169 -19.33 10.64 58.10
CA SER A 169 -20.56 10.90 57.36
C SER A 169 -21.24 12.15 57.93
N PRO A 170 -21.44 13.24 57.17
CA PRO A 170 -22.24 14.37 57.64
C PRO A 170 -23.73 14.01 57.49
N ALA A 171 -24.30 13.52 58.58
CA ALA A 171 -25.74 13.39 58.75
C ALA A 171 -26.32 14.67 59.35
N THR A 172 -27.38 15.17 58.71
CA THR A 172 -28.54 15.85 59.30
C THR A 172 -28.44 17.28 59.86
N ALA A 173 -29.56 18.00 59.64
CA ALA A 173 -30.05 19.23 60.27
C ALA A 173 -29.46 20.54 59.71
N ARG A 174 -30.26 21.52 59.26
CA ARG A 174 -31.70 21.78 59.29
C ARG A 174 -32.00 22.87 58.27
#